data_AF-A0A8S0FRE9-F1
#
_entry.id   AF-A0A8S0FRE9-F1
#
_cell.length_a   1.000
_cell.length_b   1.000
_cell.length_c   1.000
_cell.angle_alpha   90.00
_cell.angle_beta   90.00
_cell.angle_gamma   90.00
#
_symmetry.space_group_name_H-M   'P 1'
#
loop_
_entity.id
_entity.type
_entity.pdbx_description
1 polymer ?
#
loop_
_entity_poly.entity_id
_entity_poly.type
_entity_poly.pdbx_seq_one_letter_code
_entity_poly.pdbx_strand_id
1 'polypeptide(L)'
;MLTDQRSQDYSAIKDVFRPGHADYTYEQKYGLRDYRGGGRSSARETAMRVAAGAIAKKYLAEKFGIEIRGCLTQMGDIPLEIKDWSQVEQNPFFCPDPDKIDALDELMRALKKEGDSIGAKVTVVASGVPAGLGEPVFDRLDADIAHALMSINAVKGVEIGDGFDVVAKMMSCVAARTATKSPKTVSRATMRAAFLVVSAAGSKSLPTWR
;
A
#
# COMPACT_ATOMS: atom_id res chain seq x y z
N MET A 1 -27.25 4.95 4.96
CA MET A 1 -27.50 5.49 3.61
C MET A 1 -26.35 6.42 3.26
N LEU A 2 -25.50 6.07 2.30
CA LEU A 2 -24.59 7.01 1.64
C LEU A 2 -24.93 6.97 0.15
N THR A 3 -25.93 7.77 -0.20
CA THR A 3 -26.45 8.00 -1.54
C THR A 3 -25.59 9.07 -2.21
N ASP A 4 -24.47 8.64 -2.80
CA ASP A 4 -23.81 9.41 -3.85
C ASP A 4 -23.40 8.44 -4.96
N GLN A 5 -24.40 7.77 -5.52
CA GLN A 5 -24.28 7.08 -6.80
C GLN A 5 -24.71 8.07 -7.89
N ARG A 6 -23.74 8.67 -8.58
CA ARG A 6 -24.01 9.28 -9.88
C ARG A 6 -24.28 8.15 -10.87
N SER A 7 -25.56 7.80 -11.01
CA SER A 7 -26.03 6.68 -11.83
C SER A 7 -25.80 6.86 -13.33
N GLN A 8 -25.44 8.07 -13.78
CA GLN A 8 -25.29 8.42 -15.19
C GLN A 8 -23.96 7.98 -15.83
N ASP A 9 -22.89 7.74 -15.06
CA ASP A 9 -21.57 7.37 -15.64
C ASP A 9 -21.37 5.85 -15.84
N TYR A 10 -22.28 5.01 -15.36
CA TYR A 10 -22.09 3.54 -15.31
C TYR A 10 -22.72 2.77 -16.49
N SER A 11 -23.50 3.40 -17.36
CA SER A 11 -24.12 2.73 -18.50
C SER A 11 -23.11 2.36 -19.59
N ALA A 12 -22.08 3.18 -19.80
CA ALA A 12 -21.01 2.94 -20.78
C ALA A 12 -20.05 1.80 -20.38
N ILE A 13 -19.99 1.46 -19.09
CA ILE A 13 -19.08 0.44 -18.53
C ILE A 13 -19.78 -0.94 -18.42
N LYS A 14 -21.07 -1.01 -18.75
CA LYS A 14 -21.86 -2.24 -18.67
C LYS A 14 -21.30 -3.35 -19.58
N ASP A 15 -20.80 -2.98 -20.76
CA ASP A 15 -20.33 -3.95 -21.77
C ASP A 15 -18.80 -3.96 -21.92
N VAL A 16 -18.07 -3.26 -21.05
CA VAL A 16 -16.61 -3.13 -21.11
C VAL A 16 -15.96 -3.67 -19.83
N PHE A 17 -14.89 -4.45 -19.98
CA PHE A 17 -14.03 -4.84 -18.86
C PHE A 17 -12.95 -3.79 -18.65
N ARG A 18 -12.88 -3.19 -17.45
CA ARG A 18 -11.87 -2.18 -17.16
C ARG A 18 -10.50 -2.86 -16.96
N PRO A 19 -9.46 -2.45 -17.71
CA PRO A 19 -8.11 -2.96 -17.49
C PRO A 19 -7.66 -2.75 -16.05
N GLY A 20 -7.11 -3.79 -15.42
CA GLY A 20 -6.64 -3.73 -14.02
C GLY A 20 -7.72 -3.92 -12.95
N HIS A 21 -9.00 -4.03 -13.31
CA HIS A 21 -10.09 -4.35 -12.39
C HIS A 21 -10.46 -5.84 -12.40
N ALA A 22 -11.09 -6.29 -11.31
CA ALA A 22 -11.55 -7.66 -11.15
C ALA A 22 -12.78 -8.02 -12.01
N ASP A 23 -13.23 -7.14 -12.91
CA ASP A 23 -14.50 -7.28 -13.64
C ASP A 23 -14.58 -8.61 -14.41
N TYR A 24 -13.53 -8.95 -15.18
CA TYR A 24 -13.49 -10.17 -16.00
C TYR A 24 -13.36 -11.44 -15.14
N THR A 25 -12.47 -11.43 -14.14
CA THR A 25 -12.25 -12.60 -13.29
C THR A 25 -13.46 -12.92 -12.44
N TYR A 26 -14.24 -11.91 -12.02
CA TYR A 26 -15.48 -12.10 -11.29
C TYR A 26 -16.57 -12.73 -12.17
N GLU A 27 -16.74 -12.24 -13.40
CA GLU A 27 -17.73 -12.77 -14.34
C GLU A 27 -17.43 -14.24 -14.70
N GLN A 28 -16.16 -14.56 -14.97
CA GLN A 28 -15.76 -15.95 -15.26
C GLN A 28 -15.94 -16.90 -14.07
N LYS A 29 -15.71 -16.43 -12.84
CA LYS A 29 -15.80 -17.28 -11.64
C LYS A 29 -17.24 -17.50 -11.18
N TYR A 30 -18.10 -16.50 -11.30
CA TYR A 30 -19.44 -16.51 -10.70
C TYR A 30 -20.58 -16.42 -11.72
N GLY A 31 -20.29 -16.23 -13.01
CA GLY A 31 -21.28 -16.11 -14.09
C GLY A 31 -22.14 -14.84 -14.05
N LEU A 32 -21.91 -13.96 -13.07
CA LEU A 32 -22.66 -12.72 -12.87
C LEU A 32 -21.71 -11.59 -12.46
N ARG A 33 -21.83 -10.45 -13.14
CA ARG A 33 -21.05 -9.23 -12.88
C ARG A 33 -21.98 -8.08 -12.49
N ASP A 34 -21.70 -7.45 -11.35
CA ASP A 34 -22.27 -6.14 -11.04
C ASP A 34 -21.38 -5.04 -11.61
N TYR A 35 -21.79 -4.50 -12.76
CA TYR A 35 -21.11 -3.43 -13.49
C TYR A 35 -21.10 -2.09 -12.74
N ARG A 36 -21.90 -1.93 -11.68
CA ARG A 36 -22.01 -0.68 -10.91
C ARG A 36 -20.85 -0.45 -9.95
N GLY A 37 -19.83 -1.32 -9.95
CA GLY A 37 -18.62 -1.15 -9.15
C GLY A 37 -18.82 -1.31 -7.65
N GLY A 38 -19.89 -2.00 -7.22
CA GLY A 38 -20.17 -2.32 -5.82
C GLY A 38 -19.88 -3.79 -5.50
N GLY A 39 -19.18 -4.06 -4.39
CA GLY A 39 -18.91 -5.43 -3.93
C GLY A 39 -17.54 -5.61 -3.27
N ARG A 40 -17.08 -6.87 -3.16
CA ARG A 40 -15.76 -7.23 -2.57
C ARG A 40 -14.57 -6.60 -3.28
N SER A 41 -14.73 -6.20 -4.54
CA SER A 41 -13.72 -5.51 -5.36
C SER A 41 -13.61 -4.01 -5.06
N SER A 42 -14.45 -3.47 -4.16
CA SER A 42 -14.54 -2.05 -3.88
C SER A 42 -13.52 -1.61 -2.84
N ALA A 43 -12.98 -0.41 -3.02
CA ALA A 43 -12.22 0.31 -1.99
C ALA A 43 -13.02 0.50 -0.67
N ARG A 44 -14.33 0.24 -0.64
CA ARG A 44 -15.14 0.31 0.60
C ARG A 44 -14.76 -0.74 1.63
N GLU A 45 -14.22 -1.90 1.22
CA GLU A 45 -13.81 -2.95 2.15
C GLU A 45 -12.64 -2.49 3.04
N THR A 46 -11.76 -1.63 2.51
CA THR A 46 -10.60 -1.14 3.27
C THR A 46 -11.02 -0.28 4.47
N ALA A 47 -12.19 0.36 4.45
CA ALA A 47 -12.70 1.12 5.59
C ALA A 47 -12.89 0.23 6.83
N MET A 48 -13.36 -1.01 6.65
CA MET A 48 -13.50 -1.97 7.75
C MET A 48 -12.14 -2.46 8.24
N ARG A 49 -11.17 -2.68 7.33
CA ARG A 49 -9.78 -3.01 7.69
C ARG A 49 -9.14 -1.90 8.52
N VAL A 50 -9.36 -0.63 8.16
CA VAL A 50 -8.86 0.54 8.91
C VAL A 50 -9.47 0.58 10.31
N ALA A 51 -10.79 0.36 10.44
CA ALA A 51 -11.45 0.33 11.75
C ALA A 51 -10.90 -0.78 12.66
N ALA A 52 -10.77 -2.01 12.13
CA ALA A 52 -10.16 -3.12 12.86
C ALA A 52 -8.68 -2.84 13.19
N GLY A 53 -7.94 -2.27 12.24
CA GLY A 53 -6.54 -1.89 12.40
C GLY A 53 -6.31 -0.83 13.48
N ALA A 54 -7.24 0.12 13.66
CA ALA A 54 -7.17 1.11 14.72
C ALA A 54 -7.28 0.48 16.12
N ILE A 55 -8.18 -0.51 16.28
CA ILE A 55 -8.32 -1.28 17.52
C ILE A 55 -7.06 -2.09 17.78
N ALA A 56 -6.54 -2.79 16.77
CA ALA A 56 -5.31 -3.57 16.87
C ALA A 56 -4.11 -2.68 17.24
N LYS A 57 -3.95 -1.52 16.57
CA LYS A 57 -2.89 -0.55 16.85
C LYS A 57 -2.93 -0.07 18.30
N LYS A 58 -4.12 0.25 18.82
CA LYS A 58 -4.30 0.64 20.22
C LYS A 58 -3.90 -0.48 21.19
N TYR A 59 -4.36 -1.70 20.94
CA TYR A 59 -4.03 -2.86 21.79
C TYR A 59 -2.53 -3.16 21.81
N LEU A 60 -1.89 -3.15 20.64
CA LEU A 60 -0.45 -3.40 20.49
C LEU A 60 0.40 -2.34 21.22
N ALA A 61 -0.02 -1.07 21.13
CA ALA A 61 0.63 0.02 21.86
C ALA A 61 0.49 -0.15 23.38
N GLU A 62 -0.73 -0.41 23.88
CA GLU A 62 -1.00 -0.51 25.33
C GLU A 62 -0.42 -1.77 25.99
N LYS A 63 -0.42 -2.92 25.29
CA LYS A 63 0.01 -4.20 25.88
C LYS A 63 1.47 -4.53 25.65
N PHE A 64 2.02 -4.14 24.50
CA PHE A 64 3.36 -4.54 24.09
C PHE A 64 4.29 -3.36 23.84
N GLY A 65 3.79 -2.10 23.95
CA GLY A 65 4.58 -0.92 23.60
C GLY A 65 4.96 -0.86 22.13
N ILE A 66 4.25 -1.60 21.26
CA ILE A 66 4.55 -1.67 19.84
C ILE A 66 3.93 -0.45 19.15
N GLU A 67 4.76 0.30 18.45
CA GLU A 67 4.35 1.46 17.68
C GLU A 67 4.39 1.14 16.19
N ILE A 68 3.26 1.31 15.50
CA ILE A 68 3.12 1.09 14.05
C ILE A 68 2.85 2.44 13.38
N ARG A 69 3.72 2.80 12.42
CA ARG A 69 3.64 4.03 11.63
C ARG A 69 3.74 3.70 10.14
N GLY A 70 3.14 4.51 9.29
CA GLY A 70 3.21 4.34 7.84
C GLY A 70 3.24 5.68 7.14
N CYS A 71 3.98 5.77 6.03
CA CYS A 71 4.15 7.00 5.28
C CYS A 71 4.45 6.73 3.79
N LEU A 72 4.22 7.73 2.95
CA LEU A 72 4.61 7.67 1.54
C LEU A 72 6.13 7.83 1.41
N THR A 73 6.76 6.94 0.65
CA THR A 73 8.22 6.92 0.45
C THR A 73 8.66 7.04 -1.01
N GLN A 74 7.72 6.93 -1.95
CA GLN A 74 7.98 7.23 -3.36
C GLN A 74 6.64 7.49 -4.07
N MET A 75 6.62 8.44 -5.00
CA MET A 75 5.51 8.62 -5.95
C MET A 75 6.09 8.81 -7.34
N GLY A 76 5.76 7.91 -8.26
CA GLY A 76 6.44 7.86 -9.56
C GLY A 76 7.96 7.79 -9.40
N ASP A 77 8.63 8.75 -10.04
CA ASP A 77 10.08 8.89 -10.05
C ASP A 77 10.62 9.77 -8.90
N ILE A 78 9.76 10.19 -7.97
CA ILE A 78 10.15 11.04 -6.83
C ILE A 78 10.35 10.15 -5.59
N PRO A 79 11.61 9.80 -5.23
CA PRO A 79 11.90 9.16 -3.95
C PRO A 79 11.75 10.17 -2.80
N LEU A 80 11.25 9.69 -1.67
CA LEU A 80 11.03 10.47 -0.46
C LEU A 80 11.78 9.82 0.70
N GLU A 81 12.44 10.64 1.52
CA GLU A 81 13.16 10.16 2.70
C GLU A 81 12.32 10.34 3.97
N ILE A 82 12.44 9.40 4.91
CA ILE A 82 11.78 9.52 6.21
C ILE A 82 12.60 10.46 7.09
N LYS A 83 12.41 11.78 6.92
CA LYS A 83 13.11 12.83 7.69
C LYS A 83 12.40 13.14 9.00
N ASP A 84 11.10 13.36 8.95
CA ASP A 84 10.30 13.69 10.12
C ASP A 84 8.93 12.97 10.12
N TRP A 85 8.70 12.17 11.15
CA TRP A 85 7.41 11.49 11.35
C TRP A 85 6.29 12.44 11.73
N SER A 86 6.60 13.60 12.33
CA SER A 86 5.60 14.59 12.73
C SER A 86 4.89 15.19 11.53
N GLN A 87 5.56 15.25 10.38
CA GLN A 87 5.03 15.83 9.14
C GLN A 87 4.02 14.93 8.43
N VAL A 88 4.04 13.62 8.69
CA VAL A 88 3.22 12.64 7.95
C VAL A 88 1.74 12.97 7.99
N GLU A 89 1.18 13.35 9.14
CA GLU A 89 -0.26 13.67 9.24
C GLU A 89 -0.58 15.14 8.95
N GLN A 90 0.42 15.97 8.65
CA GLN A 90 0.28 17.42 8.45
C GLN A 90 0.13 17.81 6.96
N ASN A 91 0.24 16.86 6.04
CA ASN A 91 0.18 17.12 4.60
C ASN A 91 -0.72 16.09 3.89
N PRO A 92 -1.29 16.44 2.71
CA PRO A 92 -2.24 15.59 2.00
C PRO A 92 -1.63 14.31 1.41
N PHE A 93 -0.29 14.20 1.35
CA PHE A 93 0.41 13.07 0.74
C PHE A 93 0.86 12.01 1.74
N PHE A 94 0.67 12.25 3.04
CA PHE A 94 1.27 11.44 4.10
C PHE A 94 2.79 11.32 3.97
N CYS A 95 3.42 12.39 3.50
CA CYS A 95 4.85 12.46 3.21
C CYS A 95 5.65 12.81 4.47
N PRO A 96 6.73 12.09 4.80
CA PRO A 96 7.65 12.42 5.89
C PRO A 96 8.79 13.37 5.46
N ASP A 97 8.82 13.79 4.19
CA ASP A 97 9.82 14.68 3.61
C ASP A 97 9.17 16.03 3.23
N PRO A 98 9.31 17.09 4.05
CA PRO A 98 8.70 18.38 3.76
C PRO A 98 9.30 19.04 2.50
N ASP A 99 10.55 18.75 2.15
CA ASP A 99 11.25 19.38 1.03
C ASP A 99 10.72 18.93 -0.35
N LYS A 100 9.95 17.84 -0.38
CA LYS A 100 9.43 17.23 -1.61
C LYS A 100 7.94 17.44 -1.81
N ILE A 101 7.25 18.10 -0.87
CA ILE A 101 5.80 18.32 -0.94
C ILE A 101 5.40 19.10 -2.19
N ASP A 102 6.14 20.16 -2.53
CA ASP A 102 5.84 20.98 -3.72
C ASP A 102 6.00 20.18 -5.02
N ALA A 103 7.03 19.34 -5.11
CA ALA A 103 7.25 18.47 -6.26
C ALA A 103 6.12 17.42 -6.42
N LEU A 104 5.57 16.91 -5.31
CA LEU A 104 4.41 16.01 -5.33
C LEU A 104 3.14 16.75 -5.79
N ASP A 105 2.93 17.99 -5.34
CA ASP A 105 1.78 18.79 -5.77
C ASP A 105 1.84 19.11 -7.27
N GLU A 106 3.02 19.48 -7.78
CA GLU A 106 3.23 19.71 -9.21
C GLU A 106 2.95 18.45 -10.05
N LEU A 107 3.48 17.30 -9.63
CA LEU A 107 3.23 16.02 -10.26
C LEU A 107 1.73 15.68 -10.31
N MET A 108 1.02 15.87 -9.20
CA MET A 108 -0.42 15.59 -9.12
C MET A 108 -1.26 16.53 -9.99
N ARG A 109 -0.87 17.81 -10.10
CA ARG A 109 -1.51 18.77 -11.01
C ARG A 109 -1.32 18.37 -12.47
N ALA A 110 -0.12 17.94 -12.84
CA ALA A 110 0.18 17.46 -14.19
C ALA A 110 -0.66 16.22 -14.53
N LEU A 111 -0.66 15.21 -13.66
CA LEU A 111 -1.45 13.99 -13.83
C LEU A 111 -2.96 14.28 -13.97
N LYS A 112 -3.48 15.20 -13.15
CA LYS A 112 -4.89 15.61 -13.23
C LYS A 112 -5.23 16.30 -14.55
N LYS A 113 -4.32 17.08 -15.12
CA LYS A 113 -4.49 17.73 -16.42
C LYS A 113 -4.45 16.71 -17.57
N GLU A 114 -3.63 15.68 -17.44
CA GLU A 114 -3.49 14.62 -18.44
C GLU A 114 -4.57 13.53 -18.32
N GLY A 115 -5.28 13.47 -17.19
CA GLY A 115 -6.26 12.43 -16.90
C GLY A 115 -5.61 11.07 -16.66
N ASP A 116 -4.36 11.07 -16.19
CA ASP A 116 -3.55 9.87 -15.95
C ASP A 116 -3.34 9.64 -14.45
N SER A 117 -2.72 8.52 -14.12
CA SER A 117 -2.52 8.05 -12.76
C SER A 117 -1.13 7.44 -12.60
N ILE A 118 -0.58 7.53 -11.40
CA ILE A 118 0.79 7.08 -11.13
C ILE A 118 0.85 6.09 -9.97
N GLY A 119 1.91 5.29 -9.98
CA GLY A 119 2.28 4.39 -8.91
C GLY A 119 2.82 5.12 -7.67
N ALA A 120 2.65 4.51 -6.50
CA ALA A 120 3.22 5.00 -5.25
C ALA A 120 3.75 3.87 -4.38
N LYS A 121 4.81 4.14 -3.60
CA LYS A 121 5.41 3.24 -2.61
C LYS A 121 5.14 3.76 -1.20
N VAL A 122 4.37 3.02 -0.42
CA VAL A 122 4.13 3.32 1.00
C VAL A 122 5.04 2.44 1.84
N THR A 123 5.71 3.01 2.84
CA THR A 123 6.50 2.26 3.84
C THR A 123 5.77 2.22 5.16
N VAL A 124 5.55 1.02 5.71
CA VAL A 124 5.14 0.81 7.11
C VAL A 124 6.37 0.51 7.95
N VAL A 125 6.40 0.96 9.20
CA VAL A 125 7.45 0.68 10.20
C VAL A 125 6.79 0.30 11.51
N ALA A 126 7.15 -0.88 12.04
CA ALA A 126 6.85 -1.29 13.40
C ALA A 126 8.08 -1.12 14.30
N SER A 127 7.91 -0.50 15.47
CA SER A 127 8.95 -0.29 16.48
C SER A 127 8.54 -0.92 17.82
N GLY A 128 9.52 -1.37 18.60
CA GLY A 128 9.24 -2.01 19.89
C GLY A 128 8.75 -3.46 19.80
N VAL A 129 8.90 -4.10 18.64
CA VAL A 129 8.45 -5.48 18.41
C VAL A 129 9.28 -6.46 19.25
N PRO A 130 8.67 -7.27 20.13
CA PRO A 130 9.40 -8.27 20.92
C PRO A 130 9.92 -9.39 20.02
N ALA A 131 11.02 -10.02 20.45
CA ALA A 131 11.57 -11.18 19.75
C ALA A 131 10.65 -12.40 19.89
N GLY A 132 10.59 -13.23 18.85
CA GLY A 132 9.84 -14.49 18.88
C GLY A 132 8.38 -14.41 18.44
N LEU A 133 7.96 -13.33 17.78
CA LEU A 133 6.65 -13.28 17.11
C LEU A 133 6.67 -14.03 15.78
N GLY A 134 5.59 -14.78 15.52
CA GLY A 134 5.40 -15.61 14.33
C GLY A 134 5.55 -17.09 14.63
N GLU A 135 4.95 -17.93 13.78
CA GLU A 135 5.05 -19.37 13.89
C GLU A 135 6.18 -19.90 12.99
N PRO A 136 6.72 -21.09 13.30
CA PRO A 136 7.73 -21.70 12.45
C PRO A 136 7.13 -22.20 11.12
N VAL A 137 7.96 -22.13 10.08
CA VAL A 137 7.78 -22.78 8.77
C VAL A 137 6.66 -22.22 7.87
N PHE A 138 5.39 -22.31 8.26
CA PHE A 138 4.25 -21.99 7.39
C PHE A 138 3.64 -20.61 7.65
N ASP A 139 3.40 -20.26 8.92
CA ASP A 139 2.83 -18.97 9.31
C ASP A 139 3.92 -18.05 9.88
N ARG A 140 4.99 -17.90 9.09
CA ARG A 140 6.06 -16.96 9.43
C ARG A 140 5.49 -15.54 9.38
N LEU A 141 5.90 -14.71 10.34
CA LEU A 141 5.36 -13.35 10.47
C LEU A 141 5.54 -12.51 9.19
N ASP A 142 6.67 -12.66 8.50
CA ASP A 142 6.93 -11.99 7.22
C ASP A 142 6.01 -12.48 6.09
N ALA A 143 5.73 -13.78 6.03
CA ALA A 143 4.80 -14.38 5.08
C ALA A 143 3.36 -13.89 5.32
N ASP A 144 2.92 -13.84 6.58
CA ASP A 144 1.58 -13.35 6.95
C ASP A 144 1.41 -11.86 6.62
N ILE A 145 2.43 -11.05 6.93
CA ILE A 145 2.44 -9.63 6.56
C ILE A 145 2.38 -9.47 5.04
N ALA A 146 3.17 -10.25 4.30
CA ALA A 146 3.16 -10.21 2.85
C ALA A 146 1.78 -10.59 2.28
N HIS A 147 1.15 -11.64 2.80
CA HIS A 147 -0.20 -12.03 2.39
C HIS A 147 -1.24 -10.95 2.73
N ALA A 148 -1.21 -10.42 3.96
CA ALA A 148 -2.13 -9.39 4.41
C ALA A 148 -2.03 -8.12 3.54
N LEU A 149 -0.81 -7.68 3.23
CA LEU A 149 -0.58 -6.52 2.37
C LEU A 149 -0.94 -6.80 0.91
N MET A 150 -0.55 -7.95 0.37
CA MET A 150 -0.86 -8.36 -1.01
C MET A 150 -2.37 -8.55 -1.24
N SER A 151 -3.15 -8.76 -0.18
CA SER A 151 -4.61 -8.85 -0.25
C SER A 151 -5.33 -7.50 -0.37
N ILE A 152 -4.63 -6.37 -0.24
CA ILE A 152 -5.19 -5.03 -0.47
C ILE A 152 -5.38 -4.87 -1.99
N ASN A 153 -6.32 -4.02 -2.43
CA ASN A 153 -6.54 -3.80 -3.87
C ASN A 153 -5.47 -2.88 -4.48
N ALA A 154 -5.29 -2.97 -5.81
CA ALA A 154 -4.31 -2.23 -6.62
C ALA A 154 -2.83 -2.58 -6.36
N VAL A 155 -2.64 -3.67 -5.63
CA VAL A 155 -1.42 -3.94 -4.93
C VAL A 155 -0.50 -4.87 -5.76
N LYS A 156 0.59 -4.29 -6.29
CA LYS A 156 1.81 -4.79 -6.98
C LYS A 156 2.76 -5.82 -6.33
N GLY A 157 3.45 -5.39 -5.28
CA GLY A 157 4.60 -6.08 -4.67
C GLY A 157 4.75 -5.70 -3.20
N VAL A 158 5.24 -6.63 -2.38
CA VAL A 158 5.61 -6.40 -0.97
C VAL A 158 7.10 -6.65 -0.82
N GLU A 159 7.77 -5.75 -0.12
CA GLU A 159 9.18 -5.90 0.29
C GLU A 159 9.26 -5.97 1.80
N ILE A 160 10.22 -6.70 2.35
CA ILE A 160 10.52 -6.67 3.79
C ILE A 160 11.97 -6.23 3.97
N GLY A 161 12.18 -5.17 4.77
CA GLY A 161 13.53 -4.68 5.08
C GLY A 161 14.21 -4.04 3.86
N ASP A 162 15.32 -4.64 3.41
CA ASP A 162 16.05 -4.19 2.22
C ASP A 162 15.39 -4.67 0.90
N GLY A 163 14.31 -5.46 0.96
CA GLY A 163 13.46 -5.73 -0.20
C GLY A 163 14.19 -6.38 -1.38
N PHE A 164 13.89 -5.94 -2.61
CA PHE A 164 14.55 -6.44 -3.82
C PHE A 164 16.02 -6.00 -3.95
N ASP A 165 16.46 -4.97 -3.21
CA ASP A 165 17.85 -4.51 -3.25
C ASP A 165 18.83 -5.58 -2.74
N VAL A 166 18.35 -6.58 -1.98
CA VAL A 166 19.19 -7.69 -1.49
C VAL A 166 19.80 -8.51 -2.61
N VAL A 167 19.16 -8.57 -3.79
CA VAL A 167 19.66 -9.33 -4.94
C VAL A 167 21.02 -8.81 -5.43
N ALA A 168 21.27 -7.50 -5.28
CA ALA A 168 22.51 -6.86 -5.67
C ALA A 168 23.57 -6.81 -4.55
N LYS A 169 23.26 -7.33 -3.34
CA LYS A 169 24.16 -7.25 -2.17
C LYS A 169 24.93 -8.54 -1.97
N MET A 170 26.20 -8.41 -1.60
CA MET A 170 26.97 -9.54 -1.07
C MET A 170 26.38 -10.00 0.26
N MET A 171 26.34 -11.32 0.48
CA MET A 171 25.80 -11.94 1.70
C MET A 171 26.45 -11.39 2.99
N SER A 172 27.74 -11.05 2.93
CA SER A 172 28.48 -10.42 4.03
C SER A 172 27.89 -9.06 4.44
N CYS A 173 27.39 -8.26 3.49
CA CYS A 173 26.78 -6.96 3.75
C CYS A 173 25.33 -7.07 4.26
N VAL A 174 24.62 -8.15 3.90
CA VAL A 174 23.25 -8.42 4.37
C VAL A 174 23.26 -8.91 5.81
N ALA A 175 24.16 -9.83 6.15
CA ALA A 175 24.29 -10.40 7.49
C ALA A 175 24.76 -9.40 8.56
N ALA A 176 25.56 -8.39 8.17
CA ALA A 176 26.10 -7.39 9.09
C ALA A 176 25.04 -6.46 9.73
N ARG A 177 23.82 -6.42 9.20
CA ARG A 177 22.70 -5.64 9.77
C ARG A 177 21.78 -6.47 10.68
N THR A 178 21.87 -7.79 10.63
CA THR A 178 21.09 -8.68 11.48
C THR A 178 21.86 -9.03 12.76
N ALA A 179 21.53 -8.32 13.84
CA ALA A 179 21.75 -8.64 15.25
C ALA A 179 23.20 -8.76 15.79
N THR A 180 23.62 -7.76 16.58
CA THR A 180 24.51 -7.99 17.73
C THR A 180 23.69 -8.59 18.88
N LYS A 181 24.10 -9.77 19.39
CA LYS A 181 23.51 -10.39 20.59
C LYS A 181 23.81 -9.51 21.82
N SER A 182 22.83 -8.71 22.25
CA SER A 182 22.81 -8.05 23.56
C SER A 182 21.65 -8.63 24.40
N PRO A 183 21.82 -8.97 25.69
CA PRO A 183 20.88 -9.86 26.40
C PRO A 183 19.53 -9.24 26.81
N LYS A 184 19.25 -7.97 26.48
CA LYS A 184 18.06 -7.28 27.03
C LYS A 184 17.22 -6.47 26.05
N THR A 185 17.63 -6.27 24.81
CA THR A 185 16.80 -5.55 23.83
C THR A 185 17.27 -5.88 22.41
N VAL A 186 16.48 -6.62 21.63
CA VAL A 186 16.72 -6.75 20.20
C VAL A 186 16.41 -5.40 19.56
N SER A 187 17.45 -4.73 19.05
CA SER A 187 17.35 -3.39 18.48
C SER A 187 16.47 -3.39 17.22
N ARG A 188 15.48 -2.49 17.18
CA ARG A 188 14.69 -2.02 16.02
C ARG A 188 14.63 -2.99 14.84
N ALA A 189 13.73 -3.98 14.91
CA ALA A 189 13.23 -4.65 13.71
C ALA A 189 12.36 -3.64 12.93
N THR A 190 13.00 -2.81 12.10
CA THR A 190 12.27 -1.94 11.16
C THR A 190 11.77 -2.83 10.03
N MET A 191 10.59 -3.44 10.20
CA MET A 191 9.89 -4.04 9.07
C MET A 191 9.44 -2.90 8.17
N ARG A 192 10.20 -2.65 7.10
CA ARG A 192 9.80 -1.78 6.00
C ARG A 192 8.98 -2.63 5.06
N ALA A 193 7.68 -2.38 5.02
CA ALA A 193 6.81 -2.95 4.02
C ALA A 193 6.53 -1.91 2.95
N ALA A 194 7.11 -2.09 1.76
CA ALA A 194 6.85 -1.26 0.59
C ALA A 194 5.68 -1.85 -0.20
N PHE A 195 4.69 -1.03 -0.55
CA PHE A 195 3.60 -1.47 -1.41
C PHE A 195 3.43 -0.55 -2.63
N LEU A 196 3.46 -1.09 -3.86
CA LEU A 196 3.24 -0.37 -5.13
C LEU A 196 1.75 -0.31 -5.54
N VAL A 197 1.06 0.77 -5.21
CA VAL A 197 -0.32 1.00 -5.69
C VAL A 197 -0.26 1.52 -7.12
N VAL A 198 -0.65 0.72 -8.11
CA VAL A 198 -0.87 1.20 -9.49
C VAL A 198 -2.35 1.59 -9.59
N SER A 199 -2.65 2.89 -9.50
CA SER A 199 -3.93 3.37 -10.00
C SER A 199 -3.85 3.34 -11.52
N ALA A 200 -4.83 2.70 -12.18
CA ALA A 200 -4.97 2.71 -13.62
C ALA A 200 -6.21 3.54 -13.95
N ALA A 201 -6.01 4.75 -14.45
CA ALA A 201 -7.07 5.51 -15.10
C ALA A 201 -7.31 4.91 -16.50
N GLY A 202 -8.31 4.03 -16.64
CA GLY A 202 -9.06 3.96 -17.90
C GLY A 202 -9.92 5.24 -17.97
N SER A 203 -9.96 6.04 -19.03
CA SER A 203 -9.86 5.73 -20.45
C SER A 203 -9.25 6.90 -21.22
N LYS A 204 -8.12 6.71 -21.91
CA LYS A 204 -7.87 7.52 -23.11
C LYS A 204 -8.94 7.13 -24.12
N SER A 205 -9.76 8.10 -24.47
CA SER A 205 -10.64 8.07 -25.64
C SER A 205 -9.95 7.33 -26.79
N LEU A 206 -10.52 6.20 -27.19
CA LEU A 206 -10.12 5.53 -28.43
C LEU A 206 -10.25 6.57 -29.57
N PRO A 207 -9.21 6.83 -30.37
CA PRO A 207 -9.41 7.54 -31.61
C PRO A 207 -10.27 6.64 -32.50
N THR A 208 -11.47 7.10 -32.80
CA THR A 208 -12.31 6.52 -33.85
C THR A 208 -11.54 6.57 -35.16
N TRP A 209 -10.93 5.44 -35.52
CA TRP A 209 -10.46 5.21 -36.88
C TRP A 209 -11.59 4.54 -37.65
N ARG A 210 -12.30 5.38 -38.43
CA ARG A 210 -13.25 5.10 -39.52
C ARG A 210 -14.47 4.24 -39.23
#